data_AF-A0A844H2W3-F1
#
_entry.id   AF-A0A844H2W3-F1
#
_cell.length_a   1.000
_cell.length_b   1.000
_cell.length_c   1.000
_cell.angle_alpha   90.00
_cell.angle_beta   90.00
_cell.angle_gamma   90.00
#
_symmetry.space_group_name_H-M   'P 1'
#
loop_
_entity.id
_entity.type
_entity.pdbx_description
1 polymer ?
#
loop_
_entity_poly.entity_id
_entity_poly.type
_entity_poly.pdbx_seq_one_letter_code
_entity_poly.pdbx_strand_id
1 'polypeptide(L)'
;MAIRRPATATGIRHIGHGRVTLPCGSMRGQSRRRAEAMDMLRQGASIQQVALACDLHTRTVSNYRAALDAEAGTRQMQLPL
;
A
#
# COMPACT_ATOMS: atom_id res chain seq x y z
N MET A 1 30.95 -13.82 27.82
CA MET A 1 30.96 -13.02 26.58
C MET A 1 29.87 -13.58 25.66
N ALA A 2 28.66 -12.99 25.68
CA ALA A 2 27.51 -13.52 24.95
C ALA A 2 27.57 -13.11 23.47
N ILE A 3 27.76 -14.08 22.57
CA ILE A 3 27.78 -13.85 21.12
C ILE A 3 26.34 -13.53 20.70
N ARG A 4 26.04 -12.25 20.49
CA ARG A 4 24.73 -11.77 20.04
C ARG A 4 24.46 -12.33 18.64
N ARG A 5 23.65 -13.39 18.56
CA ARG A 5 23.24 -13.96 17.27
C ARG A 5 22.36 -12.95 16.52
N PRO A 6 22.58 -12.77 15.20
CA PRO A 6 21.74 -11.87 14.42
C PRO A 6 20.30 -12.40 14.39
N ALA A 7 19.32 -11.53 14.59
CA ALA A 7 17.89 -11.88 14.62
C ALA A 7 17.46 -12.68 13.36
N THR A 8 18.11 -12.41 12.23
CA THR A 8 17.93 -13.13 10.97
C THR A 8 18.19 -14.63 11.08
N ALA A 9 19.25 -15.05 11.78
CA ALA A 9 19.60 -16.47 11.91
C ALA A 9 18.56 -17.23 12.76
N THR A 10 18.00 -16.57 13.78
CA THR A 10 16.90 -17.12 14.58
C THR A 10 15.64 -17.28 13.75
N GLY A 11 15.28 -16.27 12.95
CA GLY A 11 14.12 -16.32 12.06
C GLY A 11 14.18 -17.46 11.04
N ILE A 12 15.32 -17.64 10.37
CA ILE A 12 15.52 -18.71 9.38
C ILE A 12 15.33 -20.09 10.01
N ARG A 13 15.87 -20.33 11.21
CA ARG A 13 15.76 -21.62 11.89
C ARG A 13 14.33 -21.97 12.30
N HIS A 14 13.55 -20.99 12.75
CA HIS A 14 12.21 -21.22 13.31
C HIS A 14 11.10 -21.17 12.25
N ILE A 15 11.23 -20.33 11.22
CA ILE A 15 10.24 -20.20 10.15
C ILE A 15 10.51 -21.24 9.04
N GLY A 16 11.77 -21.62 8.85
CA GLY A 16 12.18 -22.56 7.80
C GLY A 16 12.15 -21.93 6.41
N HIS A 17 12.27 -22.78 5.38
CA HIS A 17 12.20 -22.38 3.99
C HIS A 17 10.74 -22.41 3.48
N GLY A 18 10.31 -21.35 2.79
CA GLY A 18 8.97 -21.30 2.21
C GLY A 18 8.51 -19.89 1.87
N ARG A 19 7.40 -19.80 1.13
CA ARG A 19 6.69 -18.53 0.92
C ARG A 19 5.70 -18.35 2.05
N VAL A 20 6.01 -17.46 2.99
CA VAL A 20 5.10 -17.09 4.09
C VAL A 20 4.45 -15.75 3.77
N THR A 21 3.11 -15.73 3.83
CA THR A 21 2.35 -14.48 3.72
C THR A 21 2.31 -13.84 5.09
N LEU A 22 3.23 -12.91 5.34
CA LEU A 22 3.22 -12.14 6.58
C LEU A 22 2.12 -11.07 6.53
N PRO A 23 1.25 -10.98 7.57
CA PRO A 23 0.27 -9.90 7.70
C PRO A 23 1.01 -8.62 8.08
N CYS A 24 1.68 -8.02 7.11
CA CYS A 24 2.46 -6.80 7.30
C CYS A 24 1.67 -5.55 6.90
N GLY A 25 0.35 -5.50 7.14
CA GLY A 25 -0.46 -4.31 6.82
C GLY A 25 0.10 -3.05 7.49
N SER A 26 0.56 -3.18 8.74
CA SER A 26 1.20 -2.10 9.50
C SER A 26 2.72 -1.98 9.27
N MET A 27 3.41 -3.09 8.96
CA MET A 27 4.87 -3.16 8.79
C MET A 27 5.36 -2.76 7.39
N ARG A 28 4.55 -2.95 6.35
CA ARG A 28 4.86 -2.49 5.00
C ARG A 28 4.55 -1.00 5.00
N GLY A 29 5.59 -0.18 5.06
CA GLY A 29 5.52 1.26 5.31
C GLY A 29 4.52 2.03 4.43
N GLN A 30 4.34 3.31 4.76
CA GLN A 30 3.35 4.23 4.17
C GLN A 30 3.20 4.12 2.64
N SER A 31 4.29 3.89 1.91
CA SER A 31 4.31 3.72 0.46
C SER A 31 3.43 2.57 -0.05
N ARG A 32 3.39 1.43 0.65
CA ARG A 32 2.58 0.29 0.21
C ARG A 32 1.09 0.52 0.48
N ARG A 33 0.75 1.07 1.65
CA ARG A 33 -0.64 1.46 1.98
C ARG A 33 -1.21 2.44 0.97
N ARG A 34 -0.37 3.39 0.50
CA ARG A 34 -0.75 4.30 -0.59
C ARG A 34 -0.97 3.57 -1.91
N ALA A 35 -0.07 2.67 -2.31
CA ALA A 35 -0.21 1.93 -3.56
C ALA A 35 -1.50 1.09 -3.58
N GLU A 36 -1.77 0.37 -2.49
CA GLU A 36 -2.97 -0.46 -2.34
C GLU A 36 -4.25 0.37 -2.35
N ALA A 37 -4.27 1.53 -1.67
CA ALA A 37 -5.39 2.46 -1.72
C ALA A 37 -5.62 3.04 -3.12
N MET A 38 -4.56 3.40 -3.84
CA MET A 38 -4.64 3.90 -5.22
C MET A 38 -5.16 2.82 -6.18
N ASP A 39 -4.75 1.56 -6.02
CA ASP A 39 -5.23 0.45 -6.84
C ASP A 39 -6.70 0.15 -6.57
N MET A 40 -7.16 0.21 -5.32
CA MET A 40 -8.59 0.07 -5.00
C MET A 40 -9.42 1.23 -5.58
N LEU A 41 -8.91 2.47 -5.54
CA LEU A 41 -9.58 3.61 -6.16
C LEU A 41 -9.68 3.47 -7.68
N ARG A 42 -8.64 2.94 -8.35
CA ARG A 42 -8.67 2.64 -9.79
C ARG A 42 -9.69 1.56 -10.16
N GLN A 43 -9.94 0.62 -9.26
CA GLN A 43 -10.98 -0.42 -9.41
C GLN A 43 -12.40 0.11 -9.15
N GLY A 44 -12.55 1.39 -8.81
CA GLY A 44 -13.87 2.01 -8.57
C GLY A 44 -14.41 1.79 -7.15
N ALA A 45 -13.59 1.34 -6.20
CA ALA A 45 -14.00 1.19 -4.81
C ALA A 45 -14.39 2.55 -4.20
N SER A 46 -15.37 2.54 -3.29
CA SER A 46 -15.81 3.76 -2.62
C SER A 46 -14.77 4.25 -1.60
N ILE A 47 -14.79 5.55 -1.31
CA ILE A 47 -13.85 6.18 -0.36
C ILE A 47 -13.91 5.51 1.01
N GLN A 48 -15.11 5.11 1.46
CA GLN A 48 -15.30 4.43 2.74
C GLN A 48 -14.71 3.02 2.74
N GLN A 49 -14.89 2.27 1.65
CA GLN A 49 -14.32 0.92 1.50
C GLN A 49 -12.79 0.96 1.52
N VAL A 50 -12.19 1.94 0.83
CA VAL A 50 -10.72 2.11 0.79
C VAL A 50 -10.18 2.55 2.16
N ALA A 51 -10.86 3.48 2.83
CA ALA A 51 -10.47 3.94 4.17
C ALA A 51 -10.41 2.79 5.18
N LEU A 52 -11.43 1.92 5.17
CA LEU A 52 -11.51 0.74 6.05
C LEU A 52 -10.47 -0.32 5.70
N ALA A 53 -10.25 -0.61 4.41
CA ALA A 53 -9.34 -1.66 3.98
C ALA A 53 -7.86 -1.30 4.18
N CYS A 54 -7.49 -0.03 3.99
CA CYS A 54 -6.11 0.42 4.06
C CYS A 54 -5.72 1.10 5.39
N ASP A 55 -6.65 1.18 6.35
CA ASP A 55 -6.48 1.90 7.63
C ASP A 55 -6.04 3.36 7.40
N LEU A 56 -6.80 4.06 6.53
CA LEU A 56 -6.54 5.44 6.13
C LEU A 56 -7.72 6.34 6.49
N HIS A 57 -7.42 7.59 6.86
CA HIS A 57 -8.46 8.59 7.06
C HIS A 57 -9.16 8.94 5.72
N THR A 58 -10.47 9.16 5.76
CA THR A 58 -11.29 9.50 4.58
C THR A 58 -10.75 10.72 3.81
N ARG A 59 -10.28 11.74 4.54
CA ARG A 59 -9.58 12.91 3.97
C ARG A 59 -8.36 12.52 3.11
N THR A 60 -7.55 11.56 3.56
CA THR A 60 -6.36 11.09 2.82
C THR A 60 -6.77 10.39 1.52
N VAL A 61 -7.79 9.54 1.57
CA VAL A 61 -8.33 8.84 0.40
C VAL A 61 -8.94 9.83 -0.61
N SER A 62 -9.64 10.87 -0.12
CA SER A 62 -10.17 11.94 -0.97
C SER A 62 -9.06 12.67 -1.73
N ASN A 63 -7.95 12.99 -1.07
CA ASN A 63 -6.79 13.61 -1.72
C ASN A 63 -6.18 12.72 -2.81
N TYR A 64 -6.13 11.39 -2.59
CA TYR A 64 -5.62 10.45 -3.60
C TYR A 64 -6.53 10.37 -4.82
N ARG A 65 -7.85 10.41 -4.62
CA ARG A 65 -8.81 10.46 -5.71
C ARG A 65 -8.66 11.75 -6.54
N ALA A 66 -8.58 12.90 -5.87
CA ALA A 66 -8.34 14.17 -6.55
C ALA A 66 -7.03 14.19 -7.35
N ALA A 67 -5.97 13.57 -6.84
CA ALA A 67 -4.70 13.43 -7.57
C ALA A 67 -4.84 12.55 -8.83
N LEU A 68 -5.58 11.44 -8.74
CA LEU A 68 -5.87 10.58 -9.89
C LEU A 68 -6.73 11.29 -10.95
N ASP A 69 -7.73 12.05 -10.51
CA ASP A 69 -8.59 12.84 -11.39
C ASP A 69 -7.78 13.95 -12.11
N ALA A 70 -6.83 14.58 -11.42
CA ALA A 70 -5.92 15.56 -12.04
C ALA A 70 -5.00 14.92 -13.09
N GLU A 71 -4.44 13.74 -12.82
CA GLU A 71 -3.65 12.98 -13.80
C GLU A 71 -4.50 12.59 -15.04
N ALA A 72 -5.76 12.19 -14.83
CA ALA A 72 -6.68 11.83 -15.90
C ALA A 72 -7.12 13.05 -16.74
N GLY A 73 -7.41 14.19 -16.10
CA GLY A 73 -7.73 15.44 -16.78
C GLY A 73 -6.58 15.97 -17.63
N THR A 74 -5.34 15.76 -17.19
CA THR A 74 -4.14 16.12 -17.97
C THR A 74 -4.04 15.27 -19.26
N ARG A 75 -4.42 13.98 -19.21
CA ARG A 75 -4.47 13.11 -20.41
C ARG A 75 -5.61 13.46 -21.37
N GLN A 76 -6.74 13.94 -20.86
CA GLN A 76 -7.87 14.37 -21.70
C GLN A 76 -7.56 15.65 -22.50
N MET A 77 -6.60 16.48 -22.09
CA MET A 77 -6.21 17.69 -22.82
C MET A 77 -5.27 17.46 -24.01
N GLN A 78 -4.90 16.21 -24.30
CA GLN A 78 -3.99 15.88 -25.40
C GLN A 78 -4.74 15.17 -26.54
N LEU A 79 -5.66 15.89 -27.18
CA LEU A 79 -6.15 15.53 -28.52
C LEU A 79 -5.34 16.32 -29.56
N PRO A 80 -4.49 15.68 -30.37
CA PRO A 80 -3.99 16.31 -31.59
C PRO A 80 -5.15 16.40 -32.61
N LEU A 81 -5.33 17.60 -33.17
CA LEU A 81 -6.14 17.84 -34.38
C LEU A 81 -5.50 17.18 -35.60
#